data_AF-A0A8H4ABF1-F1
#
_entry.id   AF-A0A8H4ABF1-F1
#
_cell.length_a   1.000
_cell.length_b   1.000
_cell.length_c   1.000
_cell.angle_alpha   90.00
_cell.angle_beta   90.00
_cell.angle_gamma   90.00
#
_symmetry.space_group_name_H-M   'P 1'
#
loop_
_entity.id
_entity.type
_entity.pdbx_description
1 polymer ?
#
loop_
_entity_poly.entity_id
_entity_poly.type
_entity_poly.pdbx_seq_one_letter_code
_entity_poly.pdbx_strand_id
1 'polypeptide(L)'
;MSKRLSPLTNIKNNLDSQHTELIINDDIPVSSYGTHLSRSGISTPVSCGYVEAFNVITVSSSKIFKTDSIFVSNMLSDDGDSGGPSFSFSGLASVTLKGILWGKFRTKKSS
;
A
#
# COMPACT_ATOMS: atom_id res chain seq x y z
N MET A 1 22.97 -8.41 24.82
CA MET A 1 22.47 -8.71 23.46
C MET A 1 21.19 -7.91 23.25
N SER A 2 21.18 -6.96 22.32
CA SER A 2 19.96 -6.22 21.97
C SER A 2 19.01 -7.19 21.24
N LYS A 3 17.85 -7.49 21.83
CA LYS A 3 16.74 -8.13 21.08
C LYS A 3 16.41 -7.19 19.94
N ARG A 4 16.69 -7.59 18.69
CA ARG A 4 16.15 -6.91 17.52
C ARG A 4 14.63 -6.97 17.63
N LEU A 5 14.03 -5.88 18.07
CA LEU A 5 12.59 -5.65 17.93
C LEU A 5 12.34 -5.60 16.42
N SER A 6 11.82 -6.69 15.89
CA SER A 6 11.34 -6.71 14.51
C SER A 6 9.98 -6.03 14.56
N PRO A 7 9.78 -4.87 13.93
CA PRO A 7 8.46 -4.25 13.90
C PRO A 7 7.49 -5.26 13.25
N LEU A 8 6.44 -5.62 13.99
CA LEU A 8 5.37 -6.43 13.45
C LEU A 8 4.55 -5.55 12.51
N THR A 9 4.43 -5.96 11.24
CA THR A 9 3.47 -5.34 10.33
C THR A 9 2.08 -5.54 10.93
N ASN A 10 1.33 -4.46 11.13
CA ASN A 10 -0.05 -4.50 11.57
C ASN A 10 -0.90 -3.74 10.55
N ILE A 11 -2.00 -4.36 10.13
CA ILE A 11 -2.99 -3.73 9.26
C ILE A 11 -4.22 -3.49 10.11
N LYS A 12 -4.46 -2.21 10.41
CA LYS A 12 -5.66 -1.79 11.15
C LYS A 12 -6.82 -1.65 10.18
N ASN A 13 -7.83 -2.51 10.33
CA ASN A 13 -9.05 -2.41 9.56
C ASN A 13 -10.10 -1.58 10.33
N ASN A 14 -10.20 -0.30 9.99
CA ASN A 14 -11.20 0.58 10.59
C ASN A 14 -12.60 0.43 9.95
N LEU A 15 -12.76 -0.44 8.94
CA LEU A 15 -14.03 -0.63 8.23
C LEU A 15 -14.89 -1.74 8.83
N ASP A 16 -14.28 -2.70 9.54
CA ASP A 16 -14.98 -3.80 10.19
C ASP A 16 -14.60 -3.88 11.67
N SER A 17 -15.58 -3.64 12.54
CA SER A 17 -15.41 -3.73 13.99
C SER A 17 -15.12 -5.14 14.50
N GLN A 18 -15.45 -6.19 13.72
CA GLN A 18 -15.22 -7.58 14.10
C GLN A 18 -13.79 -8.04 13.80
N HIS A 19 -13.08 -7.38 12.88
CA HIS A 19 -11.75 -7.77 12.42
C HIS A 19 -10.80 -6.56 12.40
N THR A 20 -10.67 -5.86 13.53
CA THR A 20 -9.87 -4.63 13.62
C THR A 20 -8.38 -4.85 13.33
N GLU A 21 -7.86 -6.06 13.59
CA GLU A 21 -6.52 -6.49 13.20
C GLU A 21 -6.63 -7.70 12.25
N LEU A 22 -5.97 -7.63 11.10
CA LEU A 22 -6.02 -8.67 10.07
C LEU A 22 -4.83 -9.63 10.20
N ILE A 23 -5.08 -10.92 9.95
CA ILE A 23 -4.03 -11.94 9.90
C ILE A 23 -3.23 -11.76 8.62
N ILE A 24 -1.92 -11.53 8.76
CA ILE A 24 -1.03 -11.27 7.63
C ILE A 24 -0.32 -12.56 7.21
N ASN A 25 -0.54 -12.94 5.96
CA ASN A 25 0.24 -13.96 5.27
C ASN A 25 1.25 -13.25 4.36
N ASP A 26 2.51 -13.65 4.40
CA ASP A 26 3.51 -13.17 3.44
C ASP A 26 3.38 -13.92 2.12
N ASP A 27 3.52 -13.22 0.99
CA ASP A 27 3.44 -13.81 -0.35
C ASP A 27 4.26 -13.00 -1.36
N ILE A 28 4.34 -13.54 -2.57
CA ILE A 28 5.11 -13.01 -3.69
C ILE A 28 4.59 -11.61 -4.10
N PRO A 29 5.50 -10.68 -4.47
CA PRO A 29 5.17 -9.39 -5.04
C PRO A 29 4.20 -9.49 -6.22
N VAL A 30 3.34 -8.48 -6.37
CA VAL A 30 2.37 -8.44 -7.47
C VAL A 30 3.10 -8.29 -8.81
N SER A 31 2.69 -9.08 -9.80
CA SER A 31 3.27 -9.10 -11.15
C SER A 31 2.26 -8.99 -12.29
N SER A 32 0.96 -8.81 -11.98
CA SER A 32 -0.11 -8.72 -13.00
C SER A 32 -0.82 -7.38 -12.99
N TYR A 33 -1.06 -6.84 -14.18
CA TYR A 33 -1.98 -5.73 -14.41
C TYR A 33 -3.40 -6.10 -13.95
N GLY A 34 -4.15 -5.12 -13.45
CA GLY A 34 -5.52 -5.32 -12.98
C GLY A 34 -5.65 -6.04 -11.63
N THR A 35 -4.53 -6.37 -10.97
CA THR A 35 -4.56 -6.95 -9.63
C THR A 35 -5.19 -5.96 -8.64
N HIS A 36 -6.17 -6.42 -7.87
CA HIS A 36 -6.79 -5.63 -6.82
C HIS A 36 -5.86 -5.54 -5.60
N LEU A 37 -5.53 -4.31 -5.21
CA LEU A 37 -4.69 -4.02 -4.06
C LEU A 37 -5.38 -3.06 -3.11
N SER A 38 -5.19 -3.32 -1.84
CA SER A 38 -5.59 -2.47 -0.72
C SER A 38 -4.34 -1.91 -0.06
N ARG A 39 -4.50 -0.80 0.65
CA ARG A 39 -3.49 -0.29 1.56
C ARG A 39 -4.13 0.25 2.83
N SER A 40 -3.34 0.32 3.89
CA SER A 40 -3.70 1.00 5.13
C SER A 40 -2.63 2.04 5.46
N GLY A 41 -3.03 3.19 6.00
CA GLY A 41 -2.10 4.22 6.45
C GLY A 41 -2.56 4.86 7.76
N ILE A 42 -1.74 5.75 8.30
CA ILE A 42 -2.06 6.47 9.56
C ILE A 42 -3.12 7.54 9.31
N SER A 43 -3.00 8.27 8.20
CA SER A 43 -3.79 9.47 7.94
C SER A 43 -5.14 9.14 7.33
N THR A 44 -5.22 8.08 6.52
CA THR A 44 -6.46 7.73 5.83
C THR A 44 -6.82 6.26 6.01
N PRO A 45 -8.14 5.93 6.03
CA PRO A 45 -8.62 4.56 6.16
C PRO A 45 -8.13 3.62 5.05
N VAL A 46 -8.46 2.34 5.20
CA VAL A 46 -8.22 1.34 4.16
C VAL A 46 -8.84 1.81 2.85
N SER A 47 -8.02 1.83 1.80
CA SER A 47 -8.44 2.18 0.43
C SER A 47 -7.93 1.12 -0.53
N CYS A 48 -8.71 0.86 -1.57
CA CYS A 48 -8.40 -0.15 -2.56
C CYS A 48 -8.30 0.45 -3.96
N GLY A 49 -7.66 -0.27 -4.87
CA GLY A 49 -7.44 0.12 -6.25
C GLY A 49 -6.94 -1.02 -7.11
N TYR A 50 -6.55 -0.71 -8.34
CA TYR A 50 -6.09 -1.70 -9.31
C TYR A 50 -4.71 -1.35 -9.84
N VAL A 51 -3.86 -2.35 -10.01
CA VAL A 51 -2.54 -2.17 -10.61
C VAL A 51 -2.68 -1.77 -12.07
N GLU A 52 -2.14 -0.60 -12.42
CA GLU A 52 -2.17 -0.05 -13.77
C GLU A 52 -0.78 0.04 -14.42
N ALA A 53 0.29 0.06 -13.64
CA ALA A 53 1.64 0.06 -14.23
C ALA A 53 2.68 -0.53 -13.28
N PHE A 54 3.80 -0.95 -13.87
CA PHE A 54 4.99 -1.45 -13.19
C PHE A 54 6.20 -0.61 -13.60
N ASN A 55 7.23 -0.62 -12.76
CA ASN A 55 8.50 0.08 -12.97
C ASN A 55 8.30 1.57 -13.25
N VAL A 56 7.43 2.20 -12.46
CA VAL A 56 7.04 3.59 -12.68
C VAL A 56 8.18 4.53 -12.32
N ILE A 57 8.48 5.43 -13.26
CA ILE A 57 9.48 6.49 -13.06
C ILE A 57 8.75 7.73 -12.56
N THR A 58 9.10 8.19 -11.36
CA THR A 58 8.52 9.41 -10.78
C THR A 58 9.52 10.55 -10.83
N VAL A 59 9.08 11.74 -11.25
CA VAL A 59 9.89 12.95 -11.28
C VAL A 59 9.35 13.93 -10.24
N SER A 60 10.18 14.34 -9.28
CA SER A 60 9.82 15.33 -8.26
C SER A 60 10.87 16.44 -8.22
N SER A 61 10.42 17.69 -8.37
CA SER A 61 11.22 18.92 -8.23
C SER A 61 12.68 18.78 -8.67
N SER A 62 12.89 18.38 -9.93
CA SER A 62 14.19 18.16 -10.60
C SER A 62 14.99 16.89 -10.26
N LYS A 63 14.41 15.92 -9.54
CA LYS A 63 14.99 14.58 -9.35
C LYS A 63 14.14 13.50 -10.02
N ILE A 64 14.79 12.63 -10.79
CA ILE A 64 14.19 11.41 -11.34
C ILE A 64 14.42 10.29 -10.33
N PHE A 65 13.34 9.74 -9.81
CA PHE A 65 13.34 8.52 -9.01
C PHE A 65 12.92 7.37 -9.91
N LYS A 66 13.89 6.50 -10.24
CA LYS A 66 13.60 5.19 -10.80
C LYS A 66 13.38 4.23 -9.64
N THR A 67 12.22 3.62 -9.60
CA THR A 67 11.86 2.65 -8.57
C THR A 67 11.25 1.44 -9.27
N ASP A 68 11.46 0.25 -8.72
CA ASP A 68 10.72 -0.97 -9.10
C ASP A 68 9.30 -0.89 -8.50
N SER A 69 8.61 0.23 -8.75
CA SER A 69 7.34 0.57 -8.12
C SER A 69 6.16 0.13 -8.98
N ILE A 70 5.07 -0.16 -8.29
CA ILE A 70 3.78 -0.48 -8.87
C ILE A 70 2.89 0.74 -8.71
N PHE A 71 2.25 1.16 -9.80
CA PHE A 71 1.23 2.20 -9.75
C PHE A 71 -0.15 1.56 -9.66
N VAL A 72 -0.91 2.00 -8.66
CA VAL A 72 -2.26 1.53 -8.35
C VAL A 72 -3.21 2.72 -8.46
N SER A 73 -4.20 2.63 -9.35
CA SER A 73 -5.21 3.67 -9.52
C SER A 73 -6.37 3.51 -8.55
N ASN A 74 -7.15 4.58 -8.37
CA ASN A 74 -8.32 4.65 -7.48
C ASN A 74 -8.06 4.33 -6.00
N MET A 75 -6.79 4.19 -5.62
CA MET A 75 -6.37 4.01 -4.24
C MET A 75 -6.06 5.38 -3.65
N LEU A 76 -6.99 5.91 -2.84
CA LEU A 76 -6.76 7.15 -2.10
C LEU A 76 -5.50 7.01 -1.24
N SER A 77 -4.84 8.11 -0.95
CA SER A 77 -3.73 8.20 0.00
C SER A 77 -3.45 9.67 0.30
N ASP A 78 -3.01 9.96 1.52
CA ASP A 78 -2.58 11.28 1.94
C ASP A 78 -1.18 11.26 2.58
N ASP A 79 -0.66 12.46 2.84
CA ASP A 79 0.61 12.65 3.53
C ASP A 79 0.51 11.98 4.92
N GLY A 80 1.49 11.14 5.26
CA GLY A 80 1.50 10.31 6.47
C GLY A 80 1.10 8.84 6.26
N ASP A 81 0.60 8.46 5.07
CA ASP A 81 0.33 7.05 4.77
C ASP A 81 1.57 6.30 4.22
N SER A 82 2.59 7.03 3.75
CA SER A 82 3.85 6.45 3.27
C SER A 82 4.49 5.51 4.30
N GLY A 83 5.01 4.38 3.84
CA GLY A 83 5.51 3.29 4.68
C GLY A 83 4.43 2.32 5.15
N GLY A 84 3.14 2.65 4.96
CA GLY A 84 2.02 1.77 5.29
C GLY A 84 1.97 0.50 4.42
N PRO A 85 1.33 -0.58 4.90
CA PRO A 85 1.25 -1.85 4.17
C PRO A 85 0.34 -1.76 2.95
N SER A 86 0.75 -2.44 1.87
CA SER A 86 -0.10 -2.77 0.73
C SER A 86 -0.35 -4.28 0.70
N PHE A 87 -1.60 -4.69 0.51
CA PHE A 87 -2.04 -6.07 0.69
C PHE A 87 -3.26 -6.40 -0.18
N SER A 88 -3.59 -7.69 -0.28
CA SER A 88 -4.83 -8.18 -0.88
C SER A 88 -5.59 -9.05 0.11
N PHE A 89 -6.92 -8.96 0.15
CA PHE A 89 -7.73 -9.85 0.99
C PHE A 89 -7.66 -11.30 0.47
N SER A 90 -7.30 -12.23 1.35
CA SER A 90 -7.39 -13.69 1.10
C SER A 90 -8.61 -14.32 1.76
N GLY A 91 -9.27 -13.56 2.66
CA GLY A 91 -10.50 -13.90 3.35
C GLY A 91 -11.02 -12.67 4.11
N LEU A 92 -12.09 -12.84 4.89
CA LEU A 92 -12.66 -11.72 5.68
C LEU A 92 -11.73 -11.22 6.79
N ALA A 93 -10.97 -12.13 7.40
CA ALA A 93 -10.06 -11.84 8.52
C ALA A 93 -8.58 -11.93 8.12
N SER A 94 -8.28 -12.28 6.87
CA SER A 94 -6.92 -12.56 6.43
C SER A 94 -6.55 -11.79 5.18
N VAL A 95 -5.30 -11.35 5.16
CA VAL A 95 -4.71 -10.58 4.08
C VAL A 95 -3.36 -11.14 3.71
N THR A 96 -2.97 -10.85 2.48
CA THR A 96 -1.69 -11.23 1.94
C THR A 96 -0.89 -9.96 1.71
N LEU A 97 0.25 -9.81 2.39
CA LEU A 97 1.11 -8.63 2.25
C LEU A 97 1.79 -8.66 0.87
N LYS A 98 1.69 -7.55 0.15
CA LYS A 98 2.19 -7.41 -1.22
C LYS A 98 3.29 -6.35 -1.36
N GLY A 99 3.39 -5.44 -0.39
CA GLY A 99 4.45 -4.44 -0.37
C GLY A 99 4.17 -3.32 0.61
N ILE A 100 4.84 -2.19 0.37
CA ILE A 100 4.70 -0.97 1.16
C ILE A 100 4.31 0.20 0.25
N LEU A 101 3.46 1.09 0.76
CA LEU A 101 3.09 2.32 0.08
C LEU A 101 4.26 3.28 0.10
N TRP A 102 4.79 3.64 -1.06
CA TRP A 102 5.85 4.66 -1.14
C TRP A 102 5.31 6.08 -0.95
N GLY A 103 4.18 6.39 -1.60
CA GLY A 103 3.52 7.68 -1.50
C GLY A 103 2.40 7.81 -2.53
N LYS A 104 1.81 9.01 -2.60
CA LYS A 104 0.73 9.33 -3.53
C LYS A 104 1.25 10.06 -4.77
N PHE A 105 0.60 9.82 -5.90
CA PHE A 105 0.80 10.63 -7.09
C PHE A 105 -0.22 11.78 -7.08
N ARG A 106 0.24 13.03 -6.95
CA ARG A 106 -0.64 14.20 -7.09
C ARG A 106 -0.74 14.57 -8.57
N THR A 107 -1.89 14.33 -9.20
CA THR A 107 -2.18 14.99 -10.47
C THR A 107 -2.48 16.46 -10.18
N LYS A 108 -1.74 17.39 -10.81
CA LYS A 108 -2.16 18.79 -10.81
C LYS A 108 -3.48 18.85 -11.57
N LYS A 109 -4.58 19.23 -10.92
CA LYS A 109 -5.72 19.78 -11.65
C LYS A 109 -5.23 21.07 -12.29
N SER A 110 -5.28 21.15 -13.61
CA SER A 110 -5.21 22.45 -14.29
C SER A 110 -6.43 23.25 -13.85
N SER A 111 -6.22 24.27 -13.02
CA SER A 111 -7.16 25.38 -12.88
C SER A 111 -7.05 26.31 -14.07
#